data_AF-A0A291ARP2-F1
#
_entry.id   AF-A0A291ARP2-F1
#
_cell.length_a   1.000
_cell.length_b   1.000
_cell.length_c   1.000
_cell.angle_alpha   90.00
_cell.angle_beta   90.00
_cell.angle_gamma   90.00
#
_symmetry.space_group_name_H-M   'P 1'
#
loop_
_entity.id
_entity.type
_entity.pdbx_description
1 polymer ?
#
loop_
_entity_poly.entity_id
_entity_poly.type
_entity_poly.pdbx_seq_one_letter_code
_entity_poly.pdbx_strand_id
1 'polypeptide(L)'
;REFLEQPLWVKFGILVVALMFLFNVTMTALKGRKTVVVNILLFGLWGVAIFFLFAFYNPPNLALDKMYWWFVVHLWVEGVWELIMASVLAFLMIKLNGIDREVVEKWLYLIIGLALFSGILGTGHHYYWIGAPGYWTWIGSLFSTLEVAPFFTMILFTVQMTRKAGRNHPNRAALLWSIGCSVTAFFGAGVWGL
;
A
#
# COMPACT_ATOMS: atom_id res chain seq x y z
N ARG A 1 -16.91 9.60 -12.89
CA ARG A 1 -15.92 10.13 -11.92
C ARG A 1 -14.59 9.54 -12.36
N GLU A 2 -13.53 10.35 -12.45
CA GLU A 2 -12.19 9.87 -12.80
C GLU A 2 -11.79 8.69 -11.90
N PHE A 3 -11.06 7.70 -12.43
CA PHE A 3 -10.69 6.42 -11.78
C PHE A 3 -11.86 5.53 -11.32
N LEU A 4 -13.12 5.96 -11.51
CA LEU A 4 -14.34 5.24 -11.14
C LEU A 4 -15.42 5.35 -12.24
N GLU A 5 -14.99 5.32 -13.49
CA GLU A 5 -15.79 5.49 -14.71
C GLU A 5 -16.63 4.25 -15.06
N GLN A 6 -16.24 3.08 -14.56
CA GLN A 6 -16.91 1.83 -14.84
C GLN A 6 -18.38 1.87 -14.39
N PRO A 7 -19.30 1.29 -15.16
CA PRO A 7 -20.71 1.20 -14.78
C PRO A 7 -20.92 0.49 -13.43
N LEU A 8 -22.04 0.78 -12.77
CA LEU A 8 -22.36 0.24 -11.44
C LEU A 8 -22.31 -1.31 -11.41
N TRP A 9 -22.82 -1.97 -12.44
CA TRP A 9 -22.80 -3.43 -12.55
C TRP A 9 -21.37 -3.99 -12.65
N VAL A 10 -20.44 -3.27 -13.28
CA VAL A 10 -19.01 -3.62 -13.29
C VAL A 10 -18.40 -3.49 -11.90
N LYS A 11 -18.76 -2.44 -11.14
CA LYS A 11 -18.30 -2.29 -9.74
C LYS A 11 -18.74 -3.46 -8.87
N PHE A 12 -19.99 -3.91 -9.03
CA PHE A 12 -20.45 -5.12 -8.37
C PHE A 12 -19.66 -6.36 -8.79
N GLY A 13 -19.40 -6.52 -10.09
CA GLY A 13 -18.54 -7.60 -10.59
C GLY A 13 -17.15 -7.61 -9.97
N ILE A 14 -16.49 -6.44 -9.90
CA ILE A 14 -15.18 -6.26 -9.25
C ILE A 14 -15.25 -6.71 -7.79
N LEU A 15 -16.26 -6.26 -7.04
CA LEU A 15 -16.43 -6.60 -5.63
C LEU A 15 -16.61 -8.12 -5.44
N VAL A 16 -17.45 -8.77 -6.25
CA VAL A 16 -17.67 -10.22 -6.17
C VAL A 16 -16.39 -10.99 -6.44
N VAL A 17 -15.66 -10.64 -7.50
CA VAL A 17 -14.39 -11.29 -7.85
C VAL A 17 -13.35 -11.08 -6.75
N ALA A 18 -13.26 -9.87 -6.20
CA ALA A 18 -12.37 -9.57 -5.08
C ALA A 18 -12.70 -10.42 -3.85
N LEU A 19 -13.98 -10.56 -3.50
CA LEU A 19 -14.42 -11.40 -2.36
C LEU A 19 -14.14 -12.89 -2.58
N MET A 20 -14.36 -13.41 -3.80
CA MET A 20 -14.02 -14.79 -4.14
C MET A 20 -12.51 -15.03 -4.02
N PHE A 21 -11.69 -14.10 -4.53
CA PHE A 21 -10.24 -14.15 -4.40
C PHE A 21 -9.81 -14.11 -2.93
N LEU A 22 -10.37 -13.18 -2.14
CA LEU A 22 -10.06 -13.03 -0.71
C LEU A 22 -10.46 -14.26 0.10
N PHE A 23 -11.61 -14.87 -0.21
CA PHE A 23 -12.00 -16.14 0.41
C PHE A 23 -10.94 -17.22 0.15
N ASN A 24 -10.54 -17.42 -1.11
CA ASN A 24 -9.55 -18.44 -1.46
C ASN A 24 -8.20 -18.21 -0.78
N VAL A 25 -7.70 -16.98 -0.80
CA VAL A 25 -6.40 -16.63 -0.21
C VAL A 25 -6.46 -16.73 1.32
N THR A 26 -7.54 -16.25 1.95
CA THR A 26 -7.73 -16.34 3.41
C THR A 26 -7.80 -17.79 3.86
N MET A 27 -8.59 -18.65 3.19
CA MET A 27 -8.67 -20.07 3.54
C MET A 27 -7.33 -20.79 3.38
N THR A 28 -6.51 -20.40 2.40
CA THR A 28 -5.16 -20.92 2.23
C THR A 28 -4.24 -20.47 3.36
N ALA A 29 -4.26 -19.19 3.71
CA ALA A 29 -3.44 -18.64 4.78
C ALA A 29 -3.79 -19.20 6.16
N LEU A 30 -5.08 -19.45 6.43
CA LEU A 30 -5.54 -20.08 7.69
C LEU A 30 -4.99 -21.50 7.88
N LYS A 31 -4.83 -22.26 6.78
CA LYS A 31 -4.18 -23.58 6.80
C LYS A 31 -2.66 -23.49 7.01
N GLY A 32 -2.05 -22.35 6.69
CA GLY A 32 -0.61 -22.13 6.77
C GLY A 32 -0.10 -21.57 8.11
N ARG A 33 1.18 -21.17 8.12
CA ARG A 33 1.82 -20.47 9.25
C ARG A 33 1.46 -18.99 9.20
N LYS A 34 0.96 -18.46 10.33
CA LYS A 34 0.49 -17.08 10.50
C LYS A 34 1.66 -16.14 10.77
N THR A 35 2.49 -15.94 9.76
CA THR A 35 3.67 -15.07 9.84
C THR A 35 3.30 -13.60 9.68
N VAL A 36 4.16 -12.69 10.12
CA VAL A 36 3.94 -11.24 10.01
C VAL A 36 3.67 -10.83 8.55
N VAL A 37 4.50 -11.33 7.63
CA VAL A 37 4.35 -11.08 6.19
C VAL A 37 2.97 -11.50 5.68
N VAL A 38 2.49 -12.68 6.07
CA VAL A 38 1.18 -13.20 5.62
C VAL A 38 0.04 -12.39 6.22
N ASN A 39 0.11 -12.06 7.51
CA ASN A 39 -0.95 -11.33 8.20
C ASN A 39 -1.10 -9.92 7.63
N ILE A 40 0.01 -9.24 7.37
CA ILE A 40 -0.01 -7.89 6.76
C ILE A 40 -0.47 -7.97 5.31
N LEU A 41 0.01 -8.95 4.54
CA LEU A 41 -0.46 -9.14 3.17
C LEU A 41 -1.98 -9.34 3.15
N LEU A 42 -2.52 -10.20 4.02
CA LEU A 42 -3.97 -10.38 4.16
C LEU A 42 -4.68 -9.09 4.56
N PHE A 43 -4.13 -8.34 5.52
CA PHE A 43 -4.70 -7.06 5.94
C PHE A 43 -4.78 -6.06 4.77
N GLY A 44 -3.72 -5.92 3.98
CA GLY A 44 -3.72 -5.12 2.75
C GLY A 44 -4.74 -5.64 1.73
N LEU A 45 -4.74 -6.95 1.44
CA LEU A 45 -5.68 -7.54 0.47
C LEU A 45 -7.14 -7.34 0.89
N TRP A 46 -7.48 -7.49 2.16
CA TRP A 46 -8.83 -7.15 2.65
C TRP A 46 -9.13 -5.66 2.55
N GLY A 47 -8.14 -4.81 2.78
CA GLY A 47 -8.22 -3.36 2.49
C GLY A 47 -8.63 -3.07 1.05
N VAL A 48 -8.21 -3.89 0.08
CA VAL A 48 -8.61 -3.75 -1.34
C VAL A 48 -10.13 -3.90 -1.48
N ALA A 49 -10.75 -4.87 -0.82
CA ALA A 49 -12.21 -4.98 -0.90
C ALA A 49 -12.92 -3.89 -0.10
N ILE A 50 -12.42 -3.57 1.10
CA ILE A 50 -13.08 -2.66 2.04
C ILE A 50 -13.09 -1.23 1.50
N PHE A 51 -11.94 -0.68 1.11
CA PHE A 51 -11.90 0.70 0.64
C PHE A 51 -12.53 0.87 -0.76
N PHE A 52 -12.60 -0.21 -1.56
CA PHE A 52 -13.36 -0.17 -2.82
C PHE A 52 -14.87 0.05 -2.60
N LEU A 53 -15.42 -0.23 -1.41
CA LEU A 53 -16.83 0.03 -1.11
C LEU A 53 -17.19 1.53 -1.20
N PHE A 54 -16.22 2.43 -0.99
CA PHE A 54 -16.44 3.87 -1.20
C PHE A 54 -16.72 4.22 -2.67
N ALA A 55 -16.42 3.33 -3.63
CA ALA A 55 -16.76 3.53 -5.04
C ALA A 55 -18.28 3.53 -5.33
N PHE A 56 -19.08 3.00 -4.40
CA PHE A 56 -20.55 3.00 -4.43
C PHE A 56 -21.15 4.23 -3.76
N TYR A 57 -20.41 4.91 -2.89
CA TYR A 57 -20.86 6.15 -2.27
C TYR A 57 -20.68 7.32 -3.24
N ASN A 58 -21.75 8.05 -3.54
CA ASN A 58 -21.77 9.16 -4.49
C ASN A 58 -22.71 10.28 -3.99
N PRO A 59 -22.27 11.08 -3.01
CA PRO A 59 -23.10 12.14 -2.44
C PRO A 59 -23.29 13.29 -3.44
N PRO A 60 -24.40 14.04 -3.36
CA PRO A 60 -24.67 15.15 -4.27
C PRO A 60 -23.77 16.37 -4.00
N ASN A 61 -23.23 16.51 -2.79
CA ASN A 61 -22.27 17.56 -2.46
C ASN A 61 -20.90 17.19 -3.04
N LEU A 62 -20.37 18.04 -3.94
CA LEU A 62 -19.12 17.78 -4.65
C LEU A 62 -17.90 17.68 -3.71
N ALA A 63 -17.80 18.52 -2.68
CA ALA A 63 -16.71 18.46 -1.72
C ALA A 63 -16.70 17.12 -0.96
N LEU A 64 -17.89 16.67 -0.54
CA LEU A 64 -18.09 15.39 0.13
C LEU A 64 -17.81 14.21 -0.82
N ASP A 65 -18.23 14.30 -2.08
CA ASP A 65 -17.91 13.29 -3.11
C ASP A 65 -16.40 13.14 -3.25
N LYS A 66 -15.69 14.27 -3.41
CA LYS A 66 -14.23 14.25 -3.55
C LYS A 66 -13.53 13.71 -2.31
N MET A 67 -14.02 14.03 -1.11
CA MET A 67 -13.45 13.49 0.13
C MET A 67 -13.47 11.96 0.16
N TYR A 68 -14.61 11.32 -0.13
CA TYR A 68 -14.70 9.85 -0.15
C TYR A 68 -14.14 9.22 -1.42
N TRP A 69 -14.07 9.96 -2.53
CA TRP A 69 -13.38 9.51 -3.72
C TRP A 69 -11.88 9.30 -3.45
N TRP A 70 -11.25 10.17 -2.64
CA TRP A 70 -9.86 9.98 -2.22
C TRP A 70 -9.64 8.79 -1.29
N PHE A 71 -10.69 8.23 -0.67
CA PHE A 71 -10.58 6.95 0.04
C PHE A 71 -10.36 5.79 -0.95
N VAL A 72 -10.83 5.94 -2.19
CA VAL A 72 -10.59 4.95 -3.27
C VAL A 72 -9.33 5.27 -4.07
N VAL A 73 -8.95 6.54 -4.20
CA VAL A 73 -7.74 6.87 -4.98
C VAL A 73 -6.51 6.84 -4.09
N HIS A 74 -6.47 7.56 -2.99
CA HIS A 74 -5.28 7.62 -2.15
C HIS A 74 -5.25 6.44 -1.15
N LEU A 75 -6.26 6.26 -0.28
CA LEU A 75 -6.19 5.17 0.71
C LEU A 75 -6.20 3.77 0.09
N TRP A 76 -7.00 3.56 -0.97
CA TRP A 76 -7.06 2.27 -1.64
C TRP A 76 -5.97 2.04 -2.69
N VAL A 77 -5.64 2.99 -3.59
CA VAL A 77 -4.55 2.76 -4.57
C VAL A 77 -3.18 2.92 -3.91
N GLU A 78 -2.97 3.96 -3.13
CA GLU A 78 -1.64 4.26 -2.56
C GLU A 78 -1.44 3.50 -1.26
N GLY A 79 -2.25 3.77 -0.24
CA GLY A 79 -2.08 3.19 1.10
C GLY A 79 -2.15 1.65 1.09
N VAL A 80 -3.24 1.07 0.60
CA VAL A 80 -3.42 -0.39 0.63
C VAL A 80 -2.41 -1.15 -0.25
N TRP A 81 -2.12 -0.68 -1.46
CA TRP A 81 -1.14 -1.36 -2.31
C TRP A 81 0.28 -1.24 -1.78
N GLU A 82 0.61 -0.17 -1.06
CA GLU A 82 1.90 -0.06 -0.37
C GLU A 82 2.08 -1.19 0.65
N LEU A 83 1.05 -1.51 1.44
CA LEU A 83 1.10 -2.62 2.39
C LEU A 83 1.29 -3.98 1.70
N ILE A 84 0.60 -4.18 0.56
CA ILE A 84 0.74 -5.39 -0.27
C ILE A 84 2.16 -5.47 -0.82
N MET A 85 2.65 -4.38 -1.42
CA MET A 85 3.99 -4.30 -2.00
C MET A 85 5.06 -4.56 -0.94
N ALA A 86 4.98 -3.92 0.22
CA ALA A 86 5.90 -4.12 1.34
C ALA A 86 5.96 -5.59 1.76
N SER A 87 4.81 -6.24 1.86
CA SER A 87 4.71 -7.66 2.23
C SER A 87 5.30 -8.58 1.16
N VAL A 88 5.05 -8.29 -0.12
CA VAL A 88 5.63 -9.04 -1.24
C VAL A 88 7.14 -8.85 -1.30
N LEU A 89 7.65 -7.62 -1.15
CA LEU A 89 9.08 -7.34 -1.08
C LEU A 89 9.73 -8.07 0.10
N ALA A 90 9.12 -8.05 1.28
CA ALA A 90 9.58 -8.80 2.45
C ALA A 90 9.66 -10.30 2.17
N PHE A 91 8.63 -10.88 1.56
CA PHE A 91 8.65 -12.29 1.14
C PHE A 91 9.79 -12.59 0.17
N LEU A 92 10.01 -11.72 -0.82
CA LEU A 92 11.07 -11.88 -1.82
C LEU A 92 12.46 -11.77 -1.19
N MET A 93 12.68 -10.84 -0.25
CA MET A 93 13.95 -10.75 0.49
C MET A 93 14.25 -12.02 1.30
N ILE A 94 13.24 -12.62 1.93
CA ILE A 94 13.40 -13.89 2.66
C ILE A 94 13.75 -15.02 1.68
N LYS A 95 13.05 -15.11 0.55
CA LYS A 95 13.17 -16.25 -0.38
C LYS A 95 14.37 -16.18 -1.32
N LEU A 96 14.64 -15.00 -1.88
CA LEU A 96 15.71 -14.80 -2.86
C LEU A 96 17.05 -14.56 -2.18
N ASN A 97 17.12 -13.65 -1.20
CA ASN A 97 18.39 -13.28 -0.56
C ASN A 97 18.76 -14.23 0.58
N GLY A 98 17.81 -15.02 1.08
CA GLY A 98 18.02 -15.94 2.19
C GLY A 98 18.24 -15.25 3.54
N ILE A 99 17.74 -14.02 3.70
CA ILE A 99 17.82 -13.29 4.97
C ILE A 99 16.86 -13.88 6.00
N ASP A 100 17.30 -13.90 7.26
CA ASP A 100 16.47 -14.33 8.37
C ASP A 100 15.16 -13.54 8.45
N ARG A 101 14.08 -14.31 8.59
CA ARG A 101 12.71 -13.78 8.67
C ARG A 101 12.56 -12.73 9.77
N GLU A 102 13.19 -12.93 10.92
CA GLU A 102 13.08 -12.00 12.04
C GLU A 102 13.58 -10.59 11.68
N VAL A 103 14.68 -10.50 10.94
CA VAL A 103 15.23 -9.20 10.49
C VAL A 103 14.26 -8.54 9.52
N VAL A 104 13.78 -9.30 8.53
CA VAL A 104 12.86 -8.79 7.51
C VAL A 104 11.52 -8.35 8.11
N GLU A 105 10.98 -9.11 9.07
CA GLU A 105 9.70 -8.78 9.70
C GLU A 105 9.80 -7.50 10.59
N LYS A 106 10.95 -7.25 11.22
CA LYS A 106 11.21 -5.97 11.93
C LYS A 106 11.21 -4.77 10.98
N TRP A 107 11.87 -4.88 9.82
CA TRP A 107 11.82 -3.86 8.78
C TRP A 107 10.40 -3.64 8.26
N LEU A 108 9.66 -4.73 8.03
CA LEU A 108 8.30 -4.67 7.55
C LEU A 108 7.40 -3.91 8.53
N TYR A 109 7.50 -4.18 9.83
CA TYR A 109 6.75 -3.42 10.84
C TYR A 109 7.07 -1.93 10.83
N LEU A 110 8.35 -1.56 10.70
CA LEU A 110 8.75 -0.15 10.62
C LEU A 110 8.12 0.52 9.40
N ILE A 111 8.25 -0.09 8.22
CA ILE A 111 7.73 0.45 6.96
C ILE A 111 6.22 0.67 7.04
N ILE A 112 5.47 -0.31 7.54
CA ILE A 112 4.00 -0.22 7.62
C ILE A 112 3.57 0.75 8.71
N GLY A 113 4.29 0.78 9.83
CA GLY A 113 4.03 1.75 10.89
C GLY A 113 4.17 3.18 10.35
N LEU A 114 5.23 3.45 9.59
CA LEU A 114 5.42 4.72 8.91
C LEU A 114 4.30 4.99 7.90
N ALA A 115 4.03 4.06 6.98
CA ALA A 115 3.02 4.21 5.93
C ALA A 115 1.62 4.50 6.47
N LEU A 116 1.17 3.75 7.49
CA LEU A 116 -0.15 3.98 8.09
C LEU A 116 -0.20 5.25 8.93
N PHE A 117 0.89 5.58 9.64
CA PHE A 117 0.95 6.80 10.45
C PHE A 117 0.90 8.06 9.58
N SER A 118 1.61 8.06 8.45
CA SER A 118 1.62 9.20 7.51
C SER A 118 0.41 9.19 6.58
N GLY A 119 0.19 8.12 5.80
CA GLY A 119 -0.76 8.12 4.67
C GLY A 119 -2.24 8.25 5.05
N ILE A 120 -2.67 7.75 6.22
CA ILE A 120 -4.08 7.85 6.62
C ILE A 120 -4.52 9.32 6.74
N LEU A 121 -3.71 10.13 7.43
CA LEU A 121 -3.99 11.57 7.59
C LEU A 121 -3.39 12.39 6.43
N GLY A 122 -2.37 11.86 5.75
CA GLY A 122 -1.74 12.43 4.58
C GLY A 122 -2.67 12.54 3.38
N THR A 123 -3.73 11.70 3.31
CA THR A 123 -4.86 11.88 2.39
C THR A 123 -5.42 13.32 2.40
N GLY A 124 -5.29 14.00 3.54
CA GLY A 124 -5.65 15.40 3.73
C GLY A 124 -5.05 16.37 2.71
N HIS A 125 -3.91 16.05 2.09
CA HIS A 125 -3.30 16.90 1.06
C HIS A 125 -4.14 17.06 -0.20
N HIS A 126 -5.07 16.14 -0.42
CA HIS A 126 -6.03 16.24 -1.50
C HIS A 126 -7.26 17.08 -1.16
N TYR A 127 -7.39 17.52 0.10
CA TYR A 127 -8.53 18.27 0.58
C TYR A 127 -8.31 19.78 0.57
N TYR A 128 -7.09 20.24 0.26
CA TYR A 128 -6.71 21.66 0.32
C TYR A 128 -7.68 22.59 -0.40
N TRP A 129 -8.15 22.17 -1.58
CA TRP A 129 -8.87 23.04 -2.50
C TRP A 129 -10.22 22.49 -2.97
N ILE A 130 -10.75 21.48 -2.27
CA ILE A 130 -12.06 20.86 -2.61
C ILE A 130 -13.23 21.42 -1.78
N GLY A 131 -12.97 22.41 -0.91
CA GLY A 131 -13.98 22.98 0.00
C GLY A 131 -14.12 22.27 1.35
N ALA A 132 -13.12 21.48 1.76
CA ALA A 132 -13.06 20.89 3.09
C ALA A 132 -12.73 21.94 4.17
N PRO A 133 -13.02 21.67 5.46
CA PRO A 133 -12.64 22.57 6.56
C PRO A 133 -11.14 22.87 6.60
N GLY A 134 -10.77 24.11 6.95
CA GLY A 134 -9.38 24.60 6.87
C GLY A 134 -8.36 23.90 7.76
N TYR A 135 -8.78 23.11 8.76
CA TYR A 135 -7.85 22.30 9.55
C TYR A 135 -7.15 21.22 8.71
N TRP A 136 -7.76 20.78 7.61
CA TRP A 136 -7.16 19.79 6.71
C TRP A 136 -5.93 20.30 5.99
N THR A 137 -5.79 21.61 5.79
CA THR A 137 -4.57 22.17 5.21
C THR A 137 -3.36 21.83 6.09
N TRP A 138 -3.46 22.03 7.40
CA TRP A 138 -2.36 21.78 8.33
C TRP A 138 -2.14 20.28 8.58
N ILE A 139 -3.23 19.51 8.74
CA ILE A 139 -3.14 18.05 8.91
C ILE A 139 -2.55 17.40 7.66
N GLY A 140 -3.11 17.68 6.49
CA GLY A 140 -2.62 17.17 5.22
C GLY A 140 -1.15 17.51 5.00
N SER A 141 -0.75 18.77 5.24
CA SER A 141 0.63 19.21 5.02
C SER A 141 1.62 18.47 5.88
N LEU A 142 1.31 18.30 7.17
CA LEU A 142 2.21 17.62 8.10
C LEU A 142 2.33 16.13 7.76
N PHE A 143 1.21 15.45 7.58
CA PHE A 143 1.20 14.00 7.43
C PHE A 143 1.63 13.55 6.03
N SER A 144 1.29 14.29 4.96
CA SER A 144 1.75 13.94 3.60
C SER A 144 3.25 14.17 3.41
N THR A 145 3.83 15.20 4.05
CA THR A 145 5.29 15.39 4.06
C THR A 145 6.01 14.19 4.67
N LEU A 146 5.41 13.55 5.68
CA LEU A 146 5.98 12.37 6.33
C LEU A 146 5.86 11.10 5.46
N GLU A 147 5.06 11.08 4.40
CA GLU A 147 4.91 9.94 3.49
C GLU A 147 6.19 9.63 2.71
N VAL A 148 7.17 10.53 2.66
CA VAL A 148 8.50 10.20 2.15
C VAL A 148 9.22 9.13 2.97
N ALA A 149 8.98 9.10 4.28
CA ALA A 149 9.68 8.23 5.21
C ALA A 149 9.52 6.73 4.90
N PRO A 150 8.30 6.18 4.71
CA PRO A 150 8.14 4.77 4.36
C PRO A 150 8.80 4.41 3.01
N PHE A 151 8.64 5.23 1.96
CA PHE A 151 9.28 4.96 0.66
C PHE A 151 10.80 4.99 0.72
N PHE A 152 11.38 5.94 1.44
CA PHE A 152 12.83 5.98 1.65
C PHE A 152 13.31 4.76 2.44
N THR A 153 12.55 4.38 3.48
CA THR A 153 12.83 3.20 4.28
C THR A 153 12.77 1.91 3.45
N MET A 154 11.86 1.83 2.47
CA MET A 154 11.79 0.69 1.54
C MET A 154 13.04 0.55 0.67
N ILE A 155 13.62 1.64 0.16
CA ILE A 155 14.91 1.58 -0.54
C ILE A 155 15.99 1.03 0.40
N LEU A 156 16.11 1.63 1.59
CA LEU A 156 17.13 1.21 2.55
C LEU A 156 16.98 -0.28 2.86
N PHE A 157 15.76 -0.73 3.08
CA PHE A 157 15.43 -2.13 3.30
C PHE A 157 15.89 -3.01 2.13
N THR A 158 15.42 -2.79 0.91
CA THR A 158 15.73 -3.69 -0.23
C THR A 158 17.22 -3.70 -0.58
N VAL A 159 17.89 -2.54 -0.53
CA VAL A 159 19.32 -2.41 -0.81
C VAL A 159 20.14 -3.09 0.28
N GLN A 160 19.82 -2.87 1.57
CA GLN A 160 20.55 -3.50 2.67
C GLN A 160 20.36 -5.01 2.69
N MET A 161 19.13 -5.50 2.51
CA MET A 161 18.85 -6.94 2.46
C MET A 161 19.58 -7.61 1.29
N THR A 162 19.70 -6.92 0.16
CA THR A 162 20.42 -7.45 -1.01
C THR A 162 21.92 -7.45 -0.81
N ARG A 163 22.50 -6.38 -0.22
CA ARG A 163 23.95 -6.33 0.07
C ARG A 163 24.38 -7.38 1.08
N LYS A 164 23.50 -7.73 2.01
CA LYS A 164 23.72 -8.78 3.02
C LYS A 164 23.22 -10.15 2.57
N ALA A 165 22.84 -10.32 1.30
CA ALA A 165 22.29 -11.57 0.80
C ALA A 165 23.30 -12.71 0.98
N GLY A 166 22.90 -13.75 1.72
CA GLY A 166 23.70 -14.96 1.91
C GLY A 166 23.51 -15.98 0.78
N ARG A 167 22.62 -15.70 -0.17
CA ARG A 167 22.18 -16.66 -1.20
C ARG A 167 22.37 -16.09 -2.60
N ASN A 168 23.03 -16.85 -3.48
CA ASN A 168 23.11 -16.56 -4.90
C ASN A 168 21.96 -17.27 -5.64
N HIS A 169 20.77 -16.66 -5.64
CA HIS A 169 19.57 -17.23 -6.25
C HIS A 169 19.57 -17.04 -7.78
N PRO A 170 19.17 -18.05 -8.58
CA PRO A 170 19.22 -17.97 -10.05
C PRO A 170 18.26 -16.92 -10.64
N ASN A 171 17.13 -16.65 -9.97
CA ASN A 171 16.17 -15.64 -10.40
C ASN A 171 16.64 -14.20 -10.05
N ARG A 172 17.67 -13.73 -10.76
CA ARG A 172 18.20 -12.37 -10.61
C ARG A 172 17.24 -11.30 -11.10
N ALA A 173 16.40 -11.60 -12.08
CA ALA A 173 15.40 -10.67 -12.60
C ALA A 173 14.40 -10.26 -11.50
N ALA A 174 13.85 -11.21 -10.75
CA ALA A 174 12.94 -10.90 -9.65
C ALA A 174 13.62 -10.07 -8.54
N LEU A 175 14.90 -10.33 -8.26
CA LEU A 175 15.66 -9.55 -7.28
C LEU A 175 15.89 -8.11 -7.75
N LEU A 176 16.36 -7.93 -8.98
CA LEU A 176 16.57 -6.61 -9.58
C LEU A 176 15.25 -5.84 -9.69
N TRP A 177 14.16 -6.51 -10.06
CA TRP A 177 12.82 -5.92 -10.09
C TRP A 177 12.38 -5.47 -8.70
N SER A 178 12.61 -6.27 -7.66
CA SER A 178 12.28 -5.90 -6.27
C SER A 178 12.99 -4.64 -5.81
N ILE A 179 14.28 -4.52 -6.13
CA ILE A 179 15.08 -3.33 -5.80
C ILE A 179 14.59 -2.15 -6.65
N GLY A 180 14.42 -2.36 -7.96
CA GLY A 180 13.91 -1.36 -8.89
C GLY A 180 12.57 -0.77 -8.45
N CYS A 181 11.61 -1.60 -8.07
CA CYS A 181 10.31 -1.16 -7.54
C CYS A 181 10.46 -0.23 -6.34
N SER A 182 11.30 -0.56 -5.36
CA SER A 182 11.51 0.33 -4.20
C SER A 182 12.16 1.65 -4.58
N VAL A 183 13.09 1.64 -5.55
CA VAL A 183 13.75 2.86 -6.05
C VAL A 183 12.76 3.74 -6.80
N THR A 184 12.00 3.15 -7.74
CA THR A 184 10.97 3.87 -8.49
C THR A 184 9.85 4.38 -7.58
N ALA A 185 9.45 3.63 -6.54
CA ALA A 185 8.47 4.09 -5.58
C ALA A 185 8.94 5.34 -4.83
N PHE A 186 10.19 5.38 -4.38
CA PHE A 186 10.73 6.57 -3.71
C PHE A 186 10.90 7.77 -4.64
N PHE A 187 11.45 7.60 -5.85
CA PHE A 187 11.58 8.76 -6.75
C PHE A 187 10.21 9.22 -7.26
N GLY A 188 9.32 8.27 -7.57
CA GLY A 188 7.97 8.51 -8.05
C GLY A 188 7.09 9.19 -7.01
N ALA A 189 6.83 8.51 -5.89
CA ALA A 189 5.93 9.00 -4.84
C ALA A 189 6.66 9.88 -3.82
N GLY A 190 7.87 9.50 -3.40
CA GLY A 190 8.61 10.25 -2.39
C GLY A 190 9.17 11.59 -2.90
N VAL A 191 9.93 11.59 -3.99
CA VAL A 191 10.62 12.81 -4.46
C VAL A 191 9.73 13.68 -5.33
N TRP A 192 9.01 13.10 -6.29
CA TRP A 192 8.13 13.87 -7.18
C TRP A 192 6.71 14.06 -6.63
N GLY A 193 6.32 13.32 -5.58
CA GLY A 193 5.05 13.53 -4.90
C GLY A 193 5.09 14.57 -3.77
N LEU A 194 6.28 14.93 -3.29
CA LEU A 194 6.53 16.09 -2.41
C LEU A 194 6.43 17.42 -3.17
#